data_AF-A0A0M2RA98-F1
#
_entry.id   AF-A0A0M2RA98-F1
#
_cell.length_a   1.000
_cell.length_b   1.000
_cell.length_c   1.000
_cell.angle_alpha   90.00
_cell.angle_beta   90.00
_cell.angle_gamma   90.00
#
_symmetry.space_group_name_H-M   'P 1'
#
loop_
_entity.id
_entity.type
_entity.pdbx_description
1 polymer ?
#
loop_
_entity_poly.entity_id
_entity_poly.type
_entity_poly.pdbx_seq_one_letter_code
_entity_poly.pdbx_strand_id
1 'polypeptide(L)'
;MNKDQKTSPENINWHSATLTRETPITESYKHTQNVRRFMKLQCGEHFKFNRDFMSWIKNGTPKTLGDVADQWLHQEMTNKK
;
A
#
# COMPACT_ATOMS: atom_id res chain seq x y z
N MET A 1 16.57 -28.79 -4.59
CA MET A 1 15.37 -28.38 -3.83
C MET A 1 15.68 -27.01 -3.25
N ASN A 2 15.26 -25.95 -3.94
CA ASN A 2 15.69 -24.59 -3.62
C ASN A 2 14.90 -24.07 -2.42
N LYS A 3 15.64 -23.49 -1.48
CA LYS A 3 15.14 -22.92 -0.23
C LYS A 3 14.09 -21.87 -0.57
N ASP A 4 12.81 -22.22 -0.40
CA ASP A 4 11.71 -21.27 -0.33
C ASP A 4 12.09 -20.24 0.73
N GLN A 5 12.49 -19.06 0.27
CA GLN A 5 12.76 -17.91 1.10
C GLN A 5 11.42 -17.49 1.69
N LYS A 6 11.08 -18.11 2.83
CA LYS A 6 9.99 -17.68 3.68
C LYS A 6 10.44 -16.38 4.35
N THR A 7 10.40 -15.28 3.60
CA THR A 7 10.47 -13.93 4.17
C THR A 7 9.18 -13.74 4.94
N SER A 8 9.23 -14.09 6.22
CA SER A 8 8.20 -13.77 7.20
C SER A 8 7.81 -12.29 7.04
N PRO A 9 6.53 -11.96 6.82
CA PRO A 9 6.09 -10.61 6.44
C PRO A 9 6.30 -9.55 7.55
N GLU A 10 6.68 -9.95 8.76
CA GLU A 10 6.80 -9.06 9.93
C GLU A 10 7.71 -7.82 9.75
N ASN A 11 8.67 -7.81 8.83
CA ASN A 11 9.59 -6.67 8.70
C ASN A 11 9.89 -6.26 7.26
N ILE A 12 8.87 -5.81 6.53
CA ILE A 12 9.06 -5.13 5.25
C ILE A 12 9.83 -3.84 5.48
N ASN A 13 11.00 -3.70 4.85
CA ASN A 13 11.70 -2.43 4.79
C ASN A 13 10.98 -1.48 3.81
N TRP A 14 9.96 -0.78 4.29
CA TRP A 14 9.15 0.12 3.48
C TRP A 14 9.95 1.24 2.79
N HIS A 15 11.20 1.51 3.16
CA HIS A 15 12.01 2.53 2.51
C HIS A 15 12.65 2.07 1.20
N SER A 16 13.00 0.79 1.08
CA SER A 16 13.77 0.27 -0.07
C SER A 16 13.29 -1.08 -0.60
N ALA A 17 12.31 -1.72 0.03
CA ALA A 17 11.74 -2.97 -0.45
C ALA A 17 11.11 -2.77 -1.83
N THR A 18 11.17 -3.81 -2.65
CA THR A 18 10.40 -3.89 -3.89
C THR A 18 8.93 -4.03 -3.52
N LEU A 19 8.15 -2.97 -3.77
CA LEU A 19 6.72 -2.94 -3.49
C LEU A 19 5.95 -3.42 -4.70
N THR A 20 5.04 -4.36 -4.47
CA THR A 20 4.14 -4.94 -5.47
C THR A 20 2.70 -4.83 -4.99
N ARG A 21 1.73 -5.05 -5.90
CA ARG A 21 0.32 -5.11 -5.52
C ARG A 21 0.03 -6.21 -4.50
N GLU A 22 0.80 -7.28 -4.49
CA GLU A 22 0.67 -8.41 -3.55
C GLU A 22 1.33 -8.16 -2.18
N THR A 23 2.07 -7.06 -2.04
CA THR A 23 2.77 -6.76 -0.78
C THR A 23 1.75 -6.52 0.34
N PRO A 24 1.75 -7.34 1.41
CA PRO A 24 0.79 -7.20 2.50
C PRO A 24 1.10 -5.95 3.35
N ILE A 25 0.04 -5.27 3.78
CA ILE A 25 0.10 -4.22 4.79
C ILE A 25 0.24 -4.90 6.16
N THR A 26 1.39 -4.71 6.77
CA THR A 26 1.72 -5.25 8.09
C THR A 26 1.58 -4.17 9.16
N GLU A 27 1.64 -4.55 10.44
CA GLU A 27 1.67 -3.60 11.55
C GLU A 27 2.84 -2.61 11.46
N SER A 28 3.94 -3.02 10.82
CA SER A 28 5.12 -2.20 10.57
C SER A 28 4.96 -1.23 9.37
N TYR A 29 3.77 -1.11 8.78
CA TYR A 29 3.49 -0.22 7.66
C TYR A 29 3.93 1.22 7.93
N LYS A 30 4.79 1.73 7.05
CA LYS A 30 5.27 3.11 7.08
C LYS A 30 4.99 3.78 5.76
N HIS A 31 4.43 4.98 5.83
CA HIS A 31 4.16 5.81 4.67
C HIS A 31 5.43 6.54 4.22
N THR A 32 6.39 5.78 3.69
CA THR A 32 7.69 6.27 3.19
C THR A 32 7.56 6.88 1.79
N GLN A 33 8.65 7.50 1.32
CA GLN A 33 8.73 7.98 -0.07
C GLN A 33 8.61 6.85 -1.10
N ASN A 34 9.08 5.63 -0.78
CA ASN A 34 8.96 4.47 -1.67
C ASN A 34 7.49 4.04 -1.83
N VAL A 35 6.73 3.99 -0.73
CA VAL A 35 5.27 3.75 -0.78
C VAL A 35 4.56 4.83 -1.60
N ARG A 36 4.91 6.10 -1.41
CA ARG A 36 4.35 7.20 -2.22
C ARG A 36 4.62 7.03 -3.72
N ARG A 37 5.84 6.64 -4.09
CA ARG A 37 6.21 6.37 -5.49
C ARG A 37 5.39 5.22 -6.05
N PHE A 38 5.30 4.12 -5.31
CA PHE A 38 4.45 2.98 -5.69
C PHE A 38 3.00 3.42 -5.93
N MET A 39 2.40 4.14 -4.98
CA MET A 39 1.02 4.61 -5.10
C MET A 39 0.82 5.54 -6.29
N LYS A 40 1.75 6.46 -6.56
CA LYS A 40 1.70 7.33 -7.74
C LYS A 40 1.81 6.56 -9.06
N LEU A 41 2.61 5.50 -9.11
CA LEU A 41 2.70 4.65 -10.30
C LEU A 41 1.39 3.89 -10.56
N GLN A 42 0.67 3.48 -9.52
CA GLN A 42 -0.60 2.76 -9.64
C GLN A 42 -1.80 3.69 -9.87
N CYS A 43 -1.81 4.85 -9.22
CA CYS A 43 -2.98 5.72 -9.12
C CYS A 43 -2.83 7.06 -9.88
N GLY A 44 -1.62 7.38 -10.36
CA GLY A 44 -1.27 8.63 -11.03
C GLY A 44 -0.66 9.70 -10.12
N GLU A 45 -0.06 10.72 -10.72
CA GLU A 45 0.68 11.79 -10.00
C GLU A 45 -0.17 12.64 -9.06
N HIS A 46 -1.48 12.70 -9.30
CA HIS A 46 -2.45 13.41 -8.45
C HIS A 46 -2.77 12.67 -7.14
N PHE A 47 -2.20 11.46 -6.95
CA PHE A 47 -2.37 10.67 -5.76
C PHE A 47 -2.04 11.45 -4.47
N LYS A 48 -2.99 11.45 -3.53
CA LYS A 48 -2.88 12.11 -2.22
C LYS A 48 -3.47 11.25 -1.13
N PHE A 49 -2.73 11.14 -0.03
CA PHE A 49 -3.26 10.58 1.20
C PHE A 49 -4.15 11.61 1.91
N ASN A 50 -5.37 11.19 2.23
CA ASN A 50 -6.28 11.93 3.09
C ASN A 50 -6.45 11.18 4.44
N ARG A 51 -7.09 11.83 5.42
CA ARG A 51 -7.24 11.30 6.77
C ARG A 51 -8.10 10.03 6.81
N ASP A 52 -9.20 10.01 6.07
CA ASP A 52 -10.16 8.90 6.07
C ASP A 52 -9.54 7.65 5.44
N PHE A 53 -8.82 7.83 4.34
CA PHE A 53 -8.04 6.79 3.68
C PHE A 53 -6.96 6.22 4.60
N MET A 54 -6.23 7.06 5.33
CA MET A 54 -5.25 6.59 6.32
C MET A 54 -5.90 5.83 7.48
N SER A 55 -7.10 6.24 7.91
CA SER A 55 -7.88 5.54 8.93
C SER A 55 -8.30 4.14 8.44
N TRP A 56 -8.78 4.06 7.20
CA TRP A 56 -9.18 2.80 6.57
C TRP A 56 -8.01 1.81 6.41
N ILE A 57 -6.83 2.28 6.00
CA ILE A 57 -5.63 1.43 5.91
C ILE A 57 -5.33 0.80 7.27
N LYS A 58 -5.46 1.58 8.35
CA LYS A 58 -5.14 1.19 9.74
C LYS A 58 -6.27 0.48 10.50
N ASN A 59 -7.38 0.16 9.86
CA ASN A 59 -8.55 -0.43 10.54
C ASN A 59 -8.36 -1.89 11.03
N GLY A 60 -7.15 -2.46 10.90
CA GLY A 60 -6.83 -3.83 11.31
C GLY A 60 -7.29 -4.93 10.35
N THR A 61 -8.03 -4.60 9.28
CA THR A 61 -8.37 -5.59 8.24
C THR A 61 -7.13 -5.90 7.40
N PRO A 62 -6.80 -7.19 7.16
CA PRO A 62 -5.73 -7.58 6.24
C PRO A 62 -5.94 -6.97 4.85
N LYS A 63 -4.88 -6.34 4.32
CA LYS A 63 -4.88 -5.69 3.02
C LYS A 63 -3.53 -5.84 2.36
N THR A 64 -3.51 -5.64 1.06
CA THR A 64 -2.31 -5.51 0.25
C THR A 64 -2.17 -4.08 -0.26
N LEU A 65 -0.98 -3.72 -0.75
CA LEU A 65 -0.77 -2.46 -1.46
C LEU A 65 -1.66 -2.33 -2.70
N GLY A 66 -2.05 -3.45 -3.33
CA GLY A 66 -3.04 -3.47 -4.40
C GLY A 66 -4.41 -3.00 -3.93
N ASP A 67 -4.89 -3.53 -2.80
CA ASP A 67 -6.16 -3.10 -2.20
C ASP A 67 -6.14 -1.61 -1.84
N VAL A 68 -4.99 -1.13 -1.35
CA VAL A 68 -4.79 0.30 -1.05
C VAL A 68 -4.89 1.16 -2.31
N ALA A 69 -4.24 0.75 -3.40
CA ALA A 69 -4.34 1.45 -4.69
C ALA A 69 -5.78 1.47 -5.24
N ASP A 70 -6.47 0.34 -5.19
CA ASP A 70 -7.83 0.21 -5.72
C ASP A 70 -8.83 1.02 -4.89
N GLN A 71 -8.70 1.01 -3.56
CA GLN A 71 -9.52 1.81 -2.67
C GLN A 71 -9.37 3.31 -2.94
N TRP A 72 -8.16 3.78 -3.23
CA TRP A 72 -7.94 5.18 -3.56
C TRP A 72 -8.57 5.55 -4.91
N LEU A 73 -8.39 4.71 -5.94
CA LEU A 73 -9.01 4.92 -7.25
C LEU A 73 -10.54 4.94 -7.13
N HIS A 74 -11.11 4.08 -6.30
CA HIS A 74 -12.55 4.08 -6.01
C HIS A 74 -12.99 5.41 -5.38
N GLN A 75 -12.26 5.92 -4.39
CA GLN A 75 -12.57 7.22 -3.75
C GLN A 75 -12.47 8.39 -4.74
N GLU A 76 -11.46 8.40 -5.61
CA GLU A 76 -11.34 9.44 -6.64
C GLU A 76 -12.48 9.41 -7.65
N MET A 77 -12.94 8.21 -8.05
CA MET A 77 -14.09 8.08 -8.94
C MET A 77 -15.37 8.57 -8.28
N THR A 78 -15.55 8.32 -6.97
CA THR A 78 -16.74 8.81 -6.24
C THR A 78 -16.70 10.31 -5.98
N ASN A 79 -15.52 10.90 -5.80
CA ASN A 79 -15.37 12.34 -5.54
C ASN A 79 -15.48 13.21 -6.81
N LYS A 80 -15.44 12.60 -8.01
CA LYS A 80 -15.59 13.30 -9.31
C LYS A 80 -17.04 13.37 -9.81
N LYS A 81 -18.01 12.88 -9.04
CA LYS A 81 -19.45 12.98 -9.32
C LYS A 81 -20.06 14.17 -8.59
#